data_AF-A0A2K9MJT4-F1
#
_entry.id   AF-A0A2K9MJT4-F1
#
_cell.length_a   1.000
_cell.length_b   1.000
_cell.length_c   1.000
_cell.angle_alpha   90.00
_cell.angle_beta   90.00
_cell.angle_gamma   90.00
#
_symmetry.space_group_name_H-M   'P 1'
#
loop_
_entity.id
_entity.type
_entity.pdbx_description
1 polymer ?
#
loop_
_entity_poly.entity_id
_entity_poly.type
_entity_poly.pdbx_seq_one_letter_code
_entity_poly.pdbx_strand_id
1 'polypeptide(L)'
;MSRPGIAPRILASWRRPGQVVRELSPLGEGTLVALLMGAMLIFLIAQAPGHARAAALDPSVPLGGRMAGAVMAVIFVMPLLAYAAAWLVAAVAGLTGSRLSGPDSRLALFWALLAIAPAMLLSGLVEGLIGPGTALFATRLLAGVGFLFIWAAGLRALSRAA
;
A
#
# COMPACT_ATOMS: atom_id res chain seq x y z
N MET A 1 24.12 -1.37 -17.00
CA MET A 1 23.58 -0.67 -15.83
C MET A 1 22.47 -1.51 -15.23
N SER A 2 22.71 -2.13 -14.07
CA SER A 2 21.74 -3.01 -13.41
C SER A 2 20.49 -2.21 -13.03
N ARG A 3 19.31 -2.64 -13.47
CA ARG A 3 18.05 -2.00 -13.06
C ARG A 3 17.97 -2.09 -11.53
N PRO A 4 17.79 -0.96 -10.80
CA PRO A 4 17.69 -1.00 -9.35
C PRO A 4 16.51 -1.87 -8.94
N GLY A 5 16.74 -2.73 -7.95
CA GLY A 5 15.71 -3.63 -7.40
C GLY A 5 14.54 -2.86 -6.76
N ILE A 6 13.55 -3.60 -6.27
CA ILE A 6 12.31 -3.03 -5.71
C ILE A 6 12.58 -2.16 -4.46
N ALA A 7 13.43 -2.61 -3.54
CA ALA A 7 13.70 -1.88 -2.30
C ALA A 7 14.30 -0.46 -2.52
N PRO A 8 15.32 -0.27 -3.38
CA PRO A 8 15.77 1.08 -3.73
C PRO A 8 14.67 1.98 -4.31
N ARG A 9 13.77 1.43 -5.14
CA ARG A 9 12.63 2.17 -5.71
C ARG A 9 11.60 2.56 -4.66
N ILE A 10 11.36 1.70 -3.66
CA ILE A 10 10.53 2.02 -2.49
C ILE A 10 11.11 3.25 -1.79
N LEU A 11 12.39 3.25 -1.46
CA LEU A 11 13.02 4.39 -0.78
C LEU A 11 13.03 5.66 -1.63
N ALA A 12 13.27 5.52 -2.94
CA ALA A 12 13.21 6.65 -3.87
C ALA A 12 11.80 7.26 -3.97
N SER A 13 10.74 6.47 -3.75
CA SER A 13 9.35 6.94 -3.81
C SER A 13 8.99 7.95 -2.74
N TRP A 14 9.72 7.97 -1.61
CA TRP A 14 9.54 8.97 -0.56
C TRP A 14 10.10 10.35 -0.91
N ARG A 15 10.91 10.44 -1.97
CA ARG A 15 11.51 11.71 -2.44
C ARG A 15 11.03 12.11 -3.83
N ARG A 16 10.90 11.14 -4.74
CA ARG A 16 10.57 11.36 -6.16
C ARG A 16 9.54 10.35 -6.69
N PRO A 17 8.34 10.26 -6.08
CA PRO A 17 7.36 9.22 -6.40
C PRO A 17 6.93 9.22 -7.87
N GLY A 18 6.64 10.39 -8.45
CA GLY A 18 6.20 10.49 -9.85
C GLY A 18 7.27 10.02 -10.85
N GLN A 19 8.55 10.19 -10.54
CA GLN A 19 9.64 9.66 -11.39
C GLN A 19 9.65 8.13 -11.35
N VAL A 20 9.60 7.55 -10.14
CA VAL A 20 9.64 6.09 -9.95
C VAL A 20 8.48 5.41 -10.67
N VAL A 21 7.27 5.96 -10.57
CA VAL A 21 6.07 5.40 -11.21
C VAL A 21 6.15 5.47 -12.73
N ARG A 22 6.69 6.57 -13.31
CA ARG A 22 6.96 6.65 -14.76
C ARG A 22 7.98 5.64 -15.23
N GLU A 23 9.02 5.37 -14.44
CA GLU A 23 10.04 4.36 -14.75
C GLU A 23 9.53 2.92 -14.57
N LEU A 24 8.37 2.73 -13.92
CA LEU A 24 7.71 1.44 -13.80
C LEU A 24 6.70 1.22 -14.95
N SER A 25 6.03 2.26 -15.43
CA SER A 25 5.04 2.13 -16.51
C SER A 25 5.72 1.92 -17.88
N PRO A 26 5.20 1.03 -18.75
CA PRO A 26 4.05 0.15 -18.53
C PRO A 26 4.43 -1.16 -17.83
N LEU A 27 3.55 -1.66 -16.96
CA LEU A 27 3.62 -3.02 -16.42
C LEU A 27 2.49 -3.88 -16.97
N GLY A 28 2.78 -5.16 -17.20
CA GLY A 28 1.76 -6.16 -17.52
C GLY A 28 0.90 -6.50 -16.30
N GLU A 29 -0.32 -6.98 -16.54
CA GLU A 29 -1.30 -7.25 -15.48
C GLU A 29 -0.77 -8.24 -14.43
N GLY A 30 -0.04 -9.28 -14.84
CA GLY A 30 0.57 -10.23 -13.91
C GLY A 30 1.55 -9.58 -12.92
N THR A 31 2.30 -8.56 -13.36
CA THR A 31 3.20 -7.79 -12.48
C THR A 31 2.42 -6.86 -11.56
N LEU A 32 1.34 -6.25 -12.03
CA LEU A 32 0.46 -5.41 -11.20
C LEU A 32 -0.16 -6.22 -10.05
N VAL A 33 -0.67 -7.43 -10.35
CA VAL A 33 -1.17 -8.36 -9.34
C VAL A 33 -0.06 -8.73 -8.37
N ALA A 34 1.16 -9.04 -8.85
CA ALA A 34 2.28 -9.36 -7.97
C ALA A 34 2.66 -8.20 -7.04
N LEU A 35 2.63 -6.95 -7.51
CA LEU A 35 2.85 -5.76 -6.67
C LEU A 35 1.78 -5.64 -5.59
N LEU A 36 0.51 -5.79 -5.97
CA LEU A 36 -0.60 -5.74 -5.03
C LEU A 36 -0.51 -6.84 -3.97
N MET A 37 -0.28 -8.09 -4.39
CA MET A 37 -0.13 -9.22 -3.46
C MET A 37 1.10 -9.05 -2.56
N GLY A 38 2.20 -8.51 -3.08
CA GLY A 38 3.36 -8.14 -2.26
C GLY A 38 3.02 -7.10 -1.19
N ALA A 39 2.25 -6.07 -1.55
CA ALA A 39 1.77 -5.08 -0.59
C ALA A 39 0.85 -5.70 0.48
N MET A 40 -0.05 -6.61 0.08
CA MET A 40 -0.94 -7.32 1.01
C MET A 40 -0.17 -8.21 1.98
N LEU A 41 0.83 -8.95 1.51
CA LEU A 41 1.69 -9.77 2.37
C LEU A 41 2.43 -8.91 3.38
N ILE A 42 2.99 -7.77 2.97
CA ILE A 42 3.65 -6.84 3.90
C ILE A 42 2.65 -6.24 4.88
N PHE A 43 1.43 -5.91 4.44
CA PHE A 43 0.36 -5.44 5.32
C PHE A 43 0.00 -6.47 6.38
N LEU A 44 -0.04 -7.76 6.03
CA LEU A 44 -0.27 -8.84 6.98
C LEU A 44 0.89 -8.97 7.99
N ILE A 45 2.14 -8.92 7.52
CA ILE A 45 3.34 -8.95 8.38
C ILE A 45 3.32 -7.76 9.35
N ALA A 46 2.96 -6.57 8.87
CA ALA A 46 2.87 -5.36 9.69
C ALA A 46 1.80 -5.49 10.79
N GLN A 47 0.70 -6.21 10.59
CA GLN A 47 -0.33 -6.37 11.62
C GLN A 47 0.01 -7.43 12.68
N ALA A 48 0.92 -8.34 12.38
CA ALA A 48 1.23 -9.48 13.25
C ALA A 48 1.63 -9.08 14.69
N PRO A 49 2.50 -8.07 14.92
CA PRO A 49 2.86 -7.68 16.29
C PRO A 49 1.67 -7.11 17.07
N GLY A 50 0.79 -6.34 16.42
CA GLY A 50 -0.44 -5.82 17.04
C GLY A 50 -1.39 -6.93 17.45
N HIS A 51 -1.61 -7.93 16.58
CA HIS A 51 -2.43 -9.10 16.92
C HIS A 51 -1.80 -9.97 18.02
N ALA A 52 -0.48 -10.11 18.05
CA ALA A 52 0.23 -10.82 19.11
C ALA A 52 0.06 -10.12 20.46
N ARG A 53 0.19 -8.79 20.51
CA ARG A 53 -0.10 -8.00 21.72
C ARG A 53 -1.55 -8.19 22.17
N ALA A 54 -2.50 -8.08 21.24
CA ALA A 54 -3.91 -8.27 21.56
C ALA A 54 -4.18 -9.67 22.16
N ALA A 55 -3.48 -10.71 21.68
CA ALA A 55 -3.59 -12.06 22.22
C ALA A 55 -3.00 -12.23 23.62
N ALA A 56 -1.93 -11.50 23.92
CA ALA A 56 -1.37 -11.46 25.25
C ALA A 56 -2.28 -10.74 26.25
N LEU A 57 -2.97 -9.68 25.81
CA LEU A 57 -3.87 -8.88 26.65
C LEU A 57 -5.26 -9.52 26.85
N ASP A 58 -5.77 -10.18 25.81
CA ASP A 58 -7.03 -10.91 25.84
C ASP A 58 -6.82 -12.33 25.28
N PRO A 59 -6.55 -13.31 26.16
CA PRO A 59 -6.34 -14.70 25.77
C PRO A 59 -7.60 -15.42 25.28
N SER A 60 -8.80 -14.86 25.50
CA SER A 60 -10.06 -15.50 25.10
C SER A 60 -10.17 -15.63 23.57
N VAL A 61 -9.54 -14.71 22.84
CA VAL A 61 -9.37 -14.80 21.40
C VAL A 61 -7.91 -15.16 21.12
N PRO A 62 -7.61 -16.35 20.58
CA PRO A 62 -6.23 -16.76 20.31
C PRO A 62 -5.65 -16.01 19.10
N LEU A 63 -4.31 -15.90 19.06
CA LEU A 63 -3.59 -15.27 17.93
C LEU A 63 -3.97 -15.89 16.58
N GLY A 64 -4.08 -17.22 16.53
CA GLY A 64 -4.46 -17.93 15.30
C GLY A 64 -5.80 -17.47 14.74
N GLY A 65 -6.80 -17.25 15.60
CA GLY A 65 -8.12 -16.75 15.18
C GLY A 65 -8.04 -15.33 14.62
N ARG A 66 -7.29 -14.43 15.29
CA ARG A 66 -7.10 -13.05 14.81
C ARG A 66 -6.39 -13.02 13.46
N MET A 67 -5.30 -13.79 13.32
CA MET A 67 -4.52 -13.87 12.09
C MET A 67 -5.30 -14.53 10.95
N ALA A 68 -6.12 -15.55 11.22
CA ALA A 68 -6.98 -16.16 10.21
C ALA A 68 -7.98 -15.15 9.63
N GLY A 69 -8.62 -14.36 10.49
CA GLY A 69 -9.49 -13.25 10.06
C GLY A 69 -8.73 -12.19 9.26
N ALA A 70 -7.52 -11.82 9.71
CA ALA A 70 -6.67 -10.87 9.00
C ALA A 70 -6.25 -11.38 7.61
N VAL A 71 -5.87 -12.66 7.47
CA VAL A 71 -5.57 -13.27 6.17
C VAL A 71 -6.78 -13.20 5.25
N MET A 72 -7.97 -13.56 5.73
CA MET A 72 -9.19 -13.48 4.93
C MET A 72 -9.44 -12.05 4.42
N ALA A 73 -9.39 -11.06 5.31
CA ALA A 73 -9.59 -9.67 4.95
C ALA A 73 -8.51 -9.13 3.99
N VAL A 74 -7.24 -9.46 4.23
CA VAL A 74 -6.11 -8.82 3.53
C VAL A 74 -5.76 -9.53 2.22
N ILE A 75 -5.85 -10.85 2.14
CA ILE A 75 -5.45 -11.62 0.95
C ILE A 75 -6.60 -11.76 -0.04
N PHE A 76 -7.85 -11.78 0.43
CA PHE A 76 -9.02 -11.99 -0.43
C PHE A 76 -9.83 -10.72 -0.63
N VAL A 77 -10.19 -10.02 0.45
CA VAL A 77 -11.12 -8.87 0.36
C VAL A 77 -10.40 -7.60 -0.12
N MET A 78 -9.26 -7.25 0.48
CA MET A 78 -8.54 -6.01 0.17
C MET A 78 -8.09 -5.87 -1.30
N PRO A 79 -7.60 -6.93 -1.99
CA PRO A 79 -7.27 -6.82 -3.41
C PRO A 79 -8.48 -6.43 -4.25
N LEU A 80 -9.65 -7.01 -3.99
CA LEU A 80 -10.88 -6.67 -4.70
C LEU A 80 -11.26 -5.21 -4.48
N LEU A 81 -11.14 -4.71 -3.24
CA LEU A 81 -11.35 -3.31 -2.92
C LEU A 81 -10.34 -2.39 -3.61
N ALA A 82 -9.06 -2.78 -3.68
CA ALA A 82 -8.03 -2.02 -4.37
C ALA A 82 -8.29 -1.94 -5.89
N TYR A 83 -8.75 -3.03 -6.50
CA TYR A 83 -9.18 -3.04 -7.90
C TYR A 83 -10.38 -2.12 -8.14
N ALA A 84 -11.41 -2.21 -7.29
CA ALA A 84 -12.58 -1.35 -7.36
C ALA A 84 -12.21 0.14 -7.21
N ALA A 85 -11.32 0.45 -6.26
CA ALA A 85 -10.82 1.80 -6.05
C ALA A 85 -10.03 2.32 -7.26
N ALA A 86 -9.12 1.51 -7.83
CA ALA A 86 -8.37 1.90 -9.01
C ALA A 86 -9.27 2.15 -10.22
N TRP A 87 -10.33 1.33 -10.39
CA TRP A 87 -11.33 1.54 -11.43
C TRP A 87 -12.10 2.84 -11.22
N LEU A 88 -12.58 3.10 -10.00
CA LEU A 88 -13.31 4.33 -9.66
C LEU A 88 -12.45 5.58 -9.92
N VAL A 89 -11.17 5.52 -9.56
CA VAL A 89 -10.22 6.64 -9.79
C VAL A 89 -10.03 6.90 -11.27
N ALA A 90 -9.88 5.85 -12.09
CA ALA A 90 -9.80 6.00 -13.54
C ALA A 90 -11.11 6.58 -14.14
N ALA A 91 -12.26 6.15 -13.63
CA ALA A 91 -13.57 6.65 -14.07
C ALA A 91 -13.73 8.14 -13.74
N VAL A 92 -13.41 8.55 -12.51
CA VAL A 92 -13.47 9.96 -12.08
C VAL A 92 -12.49 10.82 -12.88
N ALA A 93 -11.27 10.32 -13.12
CA ALA A 93 -10.27 11.03 -13.93
C ALA A 93 -10.77 11.30 -15.36
N GLY A 94 -11.53 10.35 -15.93
CA GLY A 94 -12.17 10.52 -17.24
C GLY A 94 -13.25 11.61 -17.24
N LEU A 95 -14.01 11.76 -16.15
CA LEU A 95 -15.02 12.81 -16.00
C LEU A 95 -14.39 14.22 -15.86
N THR A 96 -13.20 14.31 -15.28
CA THR A 96 -12.48 15.59 -15.07
C THR A 96 -11.61 16.00 -16.27
N GLY A 97 -11.76 15.35 -17.42
CA GLY A 97 -11.01 15.69 -18.65
C GLY A 97 -9.53 15.30 -18.61
N SER A 98 -9.14 14.37 -17.74
CA SER A 98 -7.78 13.81 -17.71
C SER A 98 -7.76 12.40 -18.29
N ARG A 99 -6.79 12.07 -19.15
CA ARG A 99 -6.65 10.72 -19.69
C ARG A 99 -5.77 9.89 -18.75
N LEU A 100 -6.42 9.12 -17.87
CA LEU A 100 -5.77 8.11 -17.03
C LEU A 100 -6.23 6.71 -17.48
N SER A 101 -5.30 5.87 -17.93
CA SER A 101 -5.65 4.51 -18.33
C SER A 101 -5.93 3.63 -17.11
N GLY A 102 -6.76 2.59 -17.27
CA GLY A 102 -7.03 1.62 -16.20
C GLY A 102 -5.76 0.98 -15.61
N PRO A 103 -4.83 0.46 -16.44
CA PRO A 103 -3.55 -0.06 -15.95
C PRO A 103 -2.70 0.98 -15.21
N ASP A 104 -2.68 2.23 -15.66
CA ASP A 104 -1.93 3.31 -15.00
C ASP A 104 -2.51 3.68 -13.63
N SER A 105 -3.85 3.71 -13.52
CA SER A 105 -4.53 3.93 -12.23
C SER A 105 -4.20 2.82 -11.23
N ARG A 106 -4.23 1.55 -11.68
CA ARG A 106 -3.83 0.39 -10.86
C ARG A 106 -2.37 0.48 -10.45
N LEU A 107 -1.47 0.79 -11.39
CA LEU A 107 -0.05 0.95 -11.10
C LEU A 107 0.18 2.01 -10.02
N ALA A 108 -0.43 3.18 -10.15
CA ALA A 108 -0.29 4.26 -9.17
C ALA A 108 -0.74 3.83 -7.77
N LEU A 109 -1.89 3.15 -7.67
CA LEU A 109 -2.43 2.70 -6.39
C LEU A 109 -1.61 1.55 -5.79
N PHE A 110 -1.34 0.50 -6.57
CA PHE A 110 -0.67 -0.71 -6.09
C PHE A 110 0.79 -0.41 -5.72
N TRP A 111 1.46 0.43 -6.49
CA TRP A 111 2.80 0.89 -6.14
C TRP A 111 2.78 1.74 -4.87
N ALA A 112 1.81 2.64 -4.69
CA ALA A 112 1.74 3.44 -3.47
C ALA A 112 1.54 2.57 -2.22
N LEU A 113 0.65 1.56 -2.29
CA LEU A 113 0.44 0.58 -1.22
C LEU A 113 1.74 -0.16 -0.87
N LEU A 114 2.52 -0.57 -1.88
CA LEU A 114 3.80 -1.24 -1.65
C LEU A 114 4.88 -0.28 -1.13
N ALA A 115 4.94 0.94 -1.64
CA ALA A 115 5.99 1.91 -1.32
C ALA A 115 5.90 2.44 0.12
N ILE A 116 4.71 2.40 0.74
CA ILE A 116 4.55 2.72 2.16
C ILE A 116 4.86 1.56 3.11
N ALA A 117 5.27 0.39 2.59
CA ALA A 117 5.66 -0.77 3.38
C ALA A 117 6.56 -0.45 4.60
N PRO A 118 7.63 0.37 4.48
CA PRO A 118 8.48 0.68 5.64
C PRO A 118 7.71 1.38 6.78
N ALA A 119 6.82 2.32 6.45
CA ALA A 119 6.03 3.05 7.43
C ALA A 119 4.95 2.18 8.08
N MET A 120 4.36 1.25 7.30
CA MET A 120 3.42 0.27 7.82
C MET A 120 4.08 -0.71 8.77
N LEU A 121 5.23 -1.28 8.39
CA LEU A 121 6.01 -2.18 9.24
C LEU A 121 6.40 -1.50 10.55
N LEU A 122 6.84 -0.24 10.48
CA LEU A 122 7.13 0.56 11.67
C LEU A 122 5.89 0.74 12.56
N SER A 123 4.74 1.06 11.96
CA SER A 123 3.47 1.20 12.72
C SER A 123 3.08 -0.10 13.41
N GLY A 124 3.25 -1.23 12.73
CA GLY A 124 3.04 -2.56 13.28
C GLY A 124 3.90 -2.87 14.49
N LEU A 125 5.20 -2.59 14.39
CA LEU A 125 6.14 -2.76 15.50
C LEU A 125 5.79 -1.86 16.69
N VAL A 126 5.45 -0.60 16.45
CA VAL A 126 5.03 0.33 17.50
C VAL A 126 3.75 -0.15 18.19
N GLU A 127 2.77 -0.63 17.42
CA GLU A 127 1.53 -1.19 17.96
C GLU A 127 1.77 -2.42 18.82
N GLY A 128 2.60 -3.36 18.38
CA GLY A 128 2.89 -4.58 19.13
C GLY A 128 3.70 -4.31 20.40
N LEU A 129 4.78 -3.53 20.28
CA LEU A 129 5.75 -3.34 21.37
C LEU A 129 5.32 -2.27 22.36
N ILE A 130 4.91 -1.10 21.87
CA ILE A 130 4.58 0.06 22.72
C ILE A 130 3.08 0.05 23.04
N GLY A 131 2.23 -0.19 22.05
CA GLY A 131 0.78 -0.17 22.17
C GLY A 131 0.15 1.18 21.79
N PRO A 132 -1.12 1.41 22.17
CA PRO A 132 -1.85 2.63 21.82
C PRO A 132 -1.21 3.88 22.42
N GLY A 133 -1.09 4.95 21.63
CA GLY A 133 -0.57 6.24 22.09
C GLY A 133 -0.09 7.14 20.95
N THR A 134 0.55 8.26 21.31
CA THR A 134 1.02 9.28 20.35
C THR A 134 2.02 8.72 19.34
N ALA A 135 2.90 7.81 19.75
CA ALA A 135 3.86 7.17 18.84
C ALA A 135 3.16 6.38 17.73
N LEU A 136 2.16 5.55 18.08
CA LEU A 136 1.39 4.77 17.12
C LEU A 136 0.59 5.68 16.17
N PHE A 137 0.00 6.75 16.71
CA PHE A 137 -0.68 7.74 15.90
C PHE A 137 0.27 8.39 14.89
N ALA A 138 1.46 8.82 15.33
CA ALA A 138 2.44 9.47 14.47
C ALA A 138 2.92 8.55 13.33
N THR A 139 3.21 7.27 13.61
CA THR A 139 3.65 6.32 12.58
C THR A 139 2.53 6.00 11.58
N ARG A 140 1.28 5.86 12.05
CA ARG A 140 0.12 5.65 11.18
C ARG A 140 -0.16 6.87 10.32
N LEU A 141 -0.03 8.07 10.89
CA LEU A 141 -0.16 9.32 10.16
C LEU A 141 0.92 9.43 9.09
N LEU A 142 2.17 9.08 9.41
CA LEU A 142 3.26 9.02 8.43
C LEU A 142 2.95 8.06 7.28
N ALA A 143 2.44 6.86 7.58
CA ALA A 143 2.04 5.90 6.56
C ALA A 143 0.89 6.43 5.67
N GLY A 144 -0.13 7.03 6.28
CA GLY A 144 -1.29 7.59 5.56
C GLY A 144 -0.91 8.79 4.69
N VAL A 145 -0.16 9.75 5.23
CA VAL A 145 0.33 10.92 4.48
C VAL A 145 1.29 10.47 3.38
N GLY A 146 2.20 9.54 3.68
CA GLY A 146 3.10 8.96 2.69
C GLY A 146 2.35 8.29 1.54
N PHE A 147 1.28 7.55 1.85
CA PHE A 147 0.43 6.92 0.84
C PHE A 147 -0.20 7.96 -0.08
N LEU A 148 -0.88 8.96 0.50
CA LEU A 148 -1.55 10.00 -0.28
C LEU A 148 -0.55 10.78 -1.13
N PHE A 149 0.62 11.10 -0.59
CA PHE A 149 1.68 11.78 -1.32
C PHE A 149 2.19 10.97 -2.51
N ILE A 150 2.56 9.71 -2.31
CA ILE A 150 3.09 8.82 -3.36
C ILE A 150 2.02 8.55 -4.41
N TRP A 151 0.80 8.24 -3.96
CA TRP A 151 -0.32 7.93 -4.84
C TRP A 151 -0.72 9.13 -5.70
N ALA A 152 -0.93 10.31 -5.11
CA ALA A 152 -1.28 11.52 -5.86
C ALA A 152 -0.19 11.91 -6.86
N ALA A 153 1.08 11.78 -6.49
CA ALA A 153 2.19 12.02 -7.40
C ALA A 153 2.25 10.99 -8.54
N GLY A 154 1.93 9.73 -8.27
CA GLY A 154 1.80 8.67 -9.28
C GLY A 154 0.68 8.95 -10.27
N LEU A 155 -0.52 9.31 -9.78
CA LEU A 155 -1.66 9.68 -10.62
C LEU A 155 -1.33 10.85 -11.54
N ARG A 156 -0.78 11.95 -10.99
CA ARG A 156 -0.37 13.11 -11.78
C ARG A 156 0.71 12.78 -12.82
N ALA A 157 1.62 11.88 -12.48
CA ALA A 157 2.74 11.53 -13.35
C ALA A 157 2.31 10.65 -14.53
N LEU A 158 1.22 9.89 -14.39
CA LEU A 158 0.68 9.01 -15.43
C LEU A 158 -0.51 9.63 -16.18
N SER A 159 -1.20 10.60 -15.58
CA SER A 159 -2.27 11.34 -16.25
C SER A 159 -1.71 12.19 -17.39
N ARG A 160 -2.37 12.15 -18.55
CA ARG A 160 -2.08 13.05 -19.68
C ARG A 160 -3.17 14.11 -19.79
N ALA A 161 -2.79 15.34 -20.16
CA ALA A 161 -3.75 16.37 -20.57
C ALA A 161 -4.50 15.85 -21.82
N ALA A 162 -5.82 16.02 -21.83
CA ALA A 162 -6.70 15.44 -22.85
C ALA A 162 -6.61 16.11 -24.21
#